data_AF-A0A5B7K7P9-F1
#
_entry.id   AF-A0A5B7K7P9-F1
#
_cell.length_a   1.000
_cell.length_b   1.000
_cell.length_c   1.000
_cell.angle_alpha   90.00
_cell.angle_beta   90.00
_cell.angle_gamma   90.00
#
_symmetry.space_group_name_H-M   'P 1'
#
loop_
_entity.id
_entity.type
_entity.pdbx_description
1 polymer ?
#
loop_
_entity_poly.entity_id
_entity_poly.type
_entity_poly.pdbx_seq_one_letter_code
_entity_poly.pdbx_strand_id
1 'polypeptide(L)'
;MLNGTCYLPSQLPPSIRCPRNEKAVTNEHGEVECDCRPGFVYYDGDNTCYEPYTRGPCLPGYVIRVSKSRGSRGVYILLAFLPQ
;
A
#
# COMPACT_ATOMS: atom_id res chain seq x y z
N MET A 1 1.44 -29.88 0.75
CA MET A 1 0.49 -29.64 -0.34
C MET A 1 -0.52 -28.62 0.15
N LEU A 2 -0.60 -27.46 -0.49
CA LEU A 2 -1.66 -26.47 -0.21
C LEU A 2 -2.84 -26.82 -1.12
N ASN A 3 -3.98 -27.17 -0.53
CA ASN A 3 -5.20 -27.42 -1.29
C ASN A 3 -5.88 -26.08 -1.57
N GLY A 4 -6.10 -25.77 -2.85
CA GLY A 4 -6.84 -24.58 -3.28
C GLY A 4 -8.32 -24.91 -3.52
N THR A 5 -9.21 -24.00 -3.13
CA THR A 5 -10.66 -24.11 -3.37
C THR A 5 -11.14 -22.86 -4.11
N CYS A 6 -11.98 -23.02 -5.13
CA CYS A 6 -12.56 -21.89 -5.86
C CYS A 6 -13.75 -21.31 -5.08
N TYR A 7 -13.79 -19.99 -4.92
CA TYR A 7 -14.91 -19.25 -4.32
C TYR A 7 -15.36 -18.12 -5.26
N LEU A 8 -16.66 -17.80 -5.27
CA LEU A 8 -17.17 -16.62 -5.96
C LEU A 8 -16.71 -15.34 -5.25
N PRO A 9 -16.38 -14.24 -5.96
CA PRO A 9 -15.97 -12.97 -5.35
C PRO A 9 -16.94 -12.43 -4.29
N SER A 10 -18.23 -12.75 -4.40
CA SER A 10 -19.28 -12.40 -3.44
C SER A 10 -19.18 -13.15 -2.11
N GLN A 11 -18.56 -14.33 -2.07
CA GLN A 11 -18.44 -15.21 -0.91
C GLN A 11 -17.17 -14.97 -0.09
N LEU A 12 -16.22 -14.18 -0.61
CA LEU A 12 -15.02 -13.84 0.16
C LEU A 12 -15.35 -12.75 1.19
N PRO A 13 -14.75 -12.84 2.40
CA PRO A 13 -14.94 -11.83 3.43
C PRO A 13 -14.49 -10.44 2.91
N PRO A 14 -15.08 -9.35 3.41
CA PRO A 14 -14.73 -8.00 2.97
C PRO A 14 -13.25 -7.66 3.20
N SER A 15 -12.58 -8.31 4.17
CA SER A 15 -11.14 -8.20 4.43
C SER A 15 -10.24 -8.67 3.28
N ILE A 16 -10.77 -9.47 2.34
CA ILE A 16 -10.06 -9.86 1.12
C ILE A 16 -10.26 -8.86 -0.02
N ARG A 17 -11.34 -8.06 0.04
CA ARG A 17 -11.60 -7.01 -0.95
C ARG A 17 -10.83 -5.76 -0.56
N CYS A 18 -9.60 -5.69 -1.03
CA CYS A 18 -8.79 -4.49 -0.90
C CYS A 18 -9.43 -3.32 -1.66
N PRO A 19 -9.29 -2.08 -1.15
CA PRO A 19 -9.75 -0.88 -1.82
C PRO A 19 -9.02 -0.68 -3.16
N ARG A 20 -9.45 0.32 -3.94
CA ARG A 20 -8.81 0.60 -5.23
C ARG A 20 -7.32 0.87 -5.02
N ASN A 21 -6.52 0.42 -5.97
CA ASN A 21 -5.06 0.56 -5.97
C ASN A 21 -4.31 -0.37 -5.02
N GLU A 22 -5.01 -1.29 -4.36
CA GLU A 22 -4.44 -2.32 -3.50
C GLU A 22 -4.74 -3.75 -4.01
N LYS A 23 -3.96 -4.71 -3.54
CA LYS A 23 -4.11 -6.14 -3.80
C LYS A 23 -3.95 -6.91 -2.48
N ALA A 24 -4.65 -8.03 -2.37
CA ALA A 24 -4.47 -8.95 -1.27
C ALA A 24 -3.07 -9.61 -1.37
N VAL A 25 -2.30 -9.53 -0.30
CA VAL A 25 -1.02 -10.21 -0.10
C VAL A 25 -1.10 -11.02 1.18
N THR A 26 -0.37 -12.13 1.24
CA THR A 26 -0.31 -12.95 2.45
C THR A 26 0.98 -12.65 3.19
N ASN A 27 0.89 -12.32 4.48
CA ASN A 27 2.05 -12.07 5.33
C ASN A 27 2.73 -13.38 5.75
N GLU A 28 3.83 -13.28 6.50
CA GLU A 28 4.60 -14.43 6.98
C GLU A 28 3.83 -15.32 7.99
N HIS A 29 2.74 -14.81 8.56
CA HIS A 29 1.85 -15.53 9.49
C HIS A 29 0.67 -16.22 8.78
N GLY A 30 0.57 -16.09 7.44
CA GLY A 30 -0.53 -16.65 6.67
C GLY A 30 -1.80 -15.80 6.68
N GLU A 31 -1.74 -14.56 7.17
CA GLU A 31 -2.86 -13.63 7.18
C GLU A 31 -2.90 -12.85 5.87
N VAL A 32 -4.12 -12.48 5.43
CA VAL A 32 -4.30 -11.65 4.25
C VAL A 32 -4.32 -10.18 4.65
N GLU A 33 -3.40 -9.42 4.08
CA GLU A 33 -3.29 -7.97 4.20
C GLU A 33 -3.46 -7.32 2.83
N CYS A 34 -3.84 -6.04 2.81
CA CYS A 34 -3.92 -5.27 1.57
C CYS A 34 -2.65 -4.44 1.41
N ASP A 35 -2.01 -4.58 0.25
CA ASP A 35 -0.80 -3.84 -0.10
C ASP A 35 -0.99 -3.15 -1.45
N CYS A 36 -0.26 -2.05 -1.68
CA CYS A 36 -0.33 -1.32 -2.93
C CYS A 36 -0.05 -2.25 -4.11
N ARG A 37 -0.83 -2.08 -5.19
CA ARG A 37 -0.57 -2.77 -6.45
C ARG A 37 0.86 -2.44 -6.92
N PRO A 38 1.54 -3.37 -7.61
CA PRO A 38 2.86 -3.11 -8.16
C PRO A 38 2.84 -1.82 -8.99
N GLY A 39 3.78 -0.92 -8.70
CA GLY A 39 3.85 0.38 -9.37
C GLY A 39 3.02 1.49 -8.71
N PHE A 40 2.30 1.22 -7.62
CA PHE A 40 1.67 2.25 -6.79
C PHE A 40 2.47 2.50 -5.51
N VAL A 41 2.35 3.71 -4.96
CA VAL A 41 3.02 4.17 -3.75
C VAL A 41 1.97 4.52 -2.71
N TYR A 42 2.13 4.00 -1.50
CA TYR A 42 1.27 4.33 -0.37
C TYR A 42 1.51 5.76 0.09
N TYR A 43 0.43 6.53 0.26
CA TYR A 43 0.46 7.86 0.86
C TYR A 43 -0.25 7.81 2.22
N ASP A 44 0.49 8.15 3.28
CA ASP A 44 0.03 8.08 4.67
C ASP A 44 -1.00 9.17 5.02
N GLY A 45 -1.01 10.28 4.28
CA GLY A 45 -1.92 11.40 4.56
C GLY A 45 -3.41 11.07 4.41
N ASP A 46 -3.75 10.13 3.52
CA ASP A 46 -5.13 9.66 3.29
C ASP A 46 -5.26 8.14 3.21
N ASN A 47 -4.21 7.41 3.59
CA ASN A 47 -4.14 5.95 3.57
C ASN A 47 -4.47 5.34 2.19
N THR A 48 -4.09 6.01 1.09
CA THR A 48 -4.40 5.57 -0.28
C THR A 48 -3.14 5.36 -1.12
N CYS A 49 -3.18 4.38 -2.02
CA CYS A 49 -2.12 4.12 -2.99
C CYS A 49 -2.29 4.96 -4.26
N TYR A 50 -1.23 5.69 -4.64
CA TYR A 50 -1.19 6.56 -5.83
C TYR A 50 -0.13 6.11 -6.84
N GLU A 51 -0.35 6.43 -8.11
CA GLU A 51 0.65 6.23 -9.14
C GLU A 51 1.82 7.22 -8.92
N PRO A 52 3.07 6.76 -8.92
CA PRO A 52 4.23 7.61 -8.71
C PRO A 52 4.36 8.65 -9.82
N TYR A 53 4.93 9.80 -9.47
CA TYR A 53 5.13 10.94 -10.36
C TYR A 53 3.83 11.53 -10.94
N THR A 54 2.68 11.11 -10.42
CA THR A 54 1.40 11.78 -10.65
C THR A 54 1.14 12.81 -9.55
N ARG A 55 0.20 13.72 -9.80
CA ARG A 55 -0.22 14.72 -8.81
C ARG A 55 -0.75 14.09 -7.53
N GLY A 56 -1.54 13.01 -7.63
CA GLY A 56 -2.23 12.42 -6.49
C GLY A 56 -2.97 13.47 -5.64
N PRO A 57 -2.92 13.38 -4.30
CA PRO A 57 -3.49 14.36 -3.38
C PRO A 57 -2.59 15.60 -3.19
N CYS A 58 -1.45 15.69 -3.87
CA CYS A 58 -0.53 16.81 -3.72
C CYS A 58 -1.07 18.11 -4.35
N LEU A 59 -0.55 19.23 -3.85
CA LEU A 59 -0.83 20.57 -4.39
C LEU A 59 -0.38 20.69 -5.86
N PRO A 60 -0.94 21.64 -6.64
CA PRO A 60 -0.46 21.92 -7.99
C PRO A 60 1.05 22.19 -8.00
N GLY A 61 1.77 21.54 -8.92
CA GLY A 61 3.23 21.61 -9.01
C GLY A 61 3.99 20.56 -8.19
N TYR A 62 3.30 19.75 -7.39
CA TYR A 62 3.89 18.66 -6.60
C TYR A 62 3.42 17.30 -7.12
N VAL A 63 4.24 16.27 -6.92
CA VAL A 63 3.99 14.90 -7.37
C VAL A 63 4.36 13.88 -6.30
N ILE A 64 3.71 12.71 -6.35
CA ILE A 64 4.00 11.57 -5.48
C ILE A 64 5.40 11.02 -5.80
N ARG A 65 6.26 10.88 -4.80
CA ARG A 65 7.59 10.26 -4.94
C ARG A 65 7.57 8.82 -4.47
N VAL A 66 8.30 7.95 -5.17
CA VAL A 66 8.54 6.58 -4.72
C VAL A 66 9.43 6.60 -3.48
N SER A 67 8.85 6.28 -2.34
CA SER A 67 9.58 5.90 -1.14
C SER A 67 9.88 4.41 -1.23
N LYS A 68 11.16 4.01 -1.14
CA LYS A 68 11.52 2.58 -1.19
C LYS A 68 11.01 1.89 0.09
N SER A 69 9.90 1.17 -0.01
CA SER A 69 9.41 0.27 1.04
C SER A 69 9.52 -1.18 0.55
N ARG A 70 10.64 -1.83 0.86
CA ARG A 70 10.69 -3.30 0.93
C ARG A 70 10.37 -3.68 2.37
N GLY A 71 9.24 -4.35 2.59
CA GLY A 71 8.95 -5.12 3.81
C GLY A 71 9.00 -4.33 5.12
N SER A 72 7.83 -3.93 5.61
CA SER A 72 7.52 -3.37 6.92
C SER A 72 8.53 -3.69 8.05
N ARG A 73 9.51 -2.81 8.29
CA ARG A 73 10.12 -2.50 9.60
C ARG A 73 10.69 -1.07 9.61
N GLY A 74 9.90 -0.12 10.13
CA GLY A 74 10.33 1.13 10.79
C GLY A 74 10.95 2.25 9.95
N VAL A 75 10.34 3.44 9.98
CA VAL A 75 11.10 4.71 9.97
C VAL A 75 10.47 5.63 11.00
N TYR A 76 11.15 5.77 12.14
CA TYR A 76 10.99 6.95 12.99
C TYR A 76 11.36 8.17 12.13
N ILE A 77 10.37 8.95 11.69
CA ILE A 77 10.61 10.28 11.12
C ILE A 77 10.80 11.25 12.29
N LEU A 78 11.85 11.02 13.07
CA LEU A 78 12.46 12.01 13.95
C LEU A 78 13.87 12.23 13.43
N LEU A 79 14.00 12.83 12.25
CA LEU A 79 15.14 13.67 11.89
C LEU A 79 14.70 14.59 10.74
N ALA A 80 13.81 15.53 11.07
CA ALA A 80 13.84 16.83 10.42
C ALA A 80 15.19 17.47 10.82
N PHE A 81 16.21 17.28 9.99
CA PHE A 81 17.34 18.20 9.98
C PHE A 81 16.76 19.57 9.64
N LEU A 82 16.74 20.45 10.63
CA LEU A 82 16.81 21.89 10.43
C LEU A 82 18.24 22.23 10.01
N PRO A 83 18.48 22.77 8.80
CA PRO A 83 19.61 23.63 8.58
C PRO A 83 19.11 25.04 8.22
N GLN A 84 18.98 25.88 9.25
CA GLN A 84 19.39 27.29 9.40
C GLN A 84 18.51 27.98 10.44
#